data_AF-A0A6F9D8W9-F1
#
_entry.id   AF-A0A6F9D8W9-F1
#
_cell.length_a   1.000
_cell.length_b   1.000
_cell.length_c   1.000
_cell.angle_alpha   90.00
_cell.angle_beta   90.00
_cell.angle_gamma   90.00
#
_symmetry.space_group_name_H-M   'P 1'
#
loop_
_entity.id
_entity.type
_entity.pdbx_description
1 polymer ?
#
loop_
_entity_poly.entity_id
_entity_poly.type
_entity_poly.pdbx_seq_one_letter_code
_entity_poly.pdbx_strand_id
1 'polypeptide(L)'
;MQDVTDGDVFSDSTSRSHTIPLQADFLLAHSTCQDYYAWRHEANGSIFIQILCKCLNEFIPQGMDLMRILTRVSQIVARDFQSCTLDYATSGKKVMPSITSQLRFEVYFPARRLETTV
;
A
#
# COMPACT_ATOMS: atom_id res chain seq x y z
N MET A 1 9.16 -22.55 1.09
CA MET A 1 10.39 -21.81 1.45
C MET A 1 10.56 -22.05 2.94
N GLN A 2 11.56 -22.84 3.33
CA GLN A 2 11.79 -23.27 4.70
C GLN A 2 12.44 -22.13 5.50
N ASP A 3 12.01 -21.94 6.74
CA ASP A 3 12.76 -21.18 7.73
C ASP A 3 14.10 -21.89 7.96
N VAL A 4 15.20 -21.19 7.70
CA VAL A 4 16.55 -21.64 8.06
C VAL A 4 16.96 -20.86 9.30
N THR A 5 16.83 -21.49 10.46
CA THR A 5 17.56 -21.10 11.67
C THR A 5 18.59 -22.18 11.94
N ASP A 6 19.85 -21.94 11.54
CA ASP A 6 20.96 -22.77 11.98
C ASP A 6 21.21 -22.49 13.46
N GLY A 7 21.16 -23.56 14.25
CA GLY A 7 21.47 -23.53 15.67
C GLY A 7 22.97 -23.58 15.89
N ASP A 8 23.48 -22.65 16.70
CA ASP A 8 24.58 -22.92 17.61
C ASP A 8 24.41 -22.05 18.87
N VAL A 9 24.46 -22.69 20.05
CA VAL A 9 24.26 -22.03 21.35
C VAL A 9 25.62 -21.81 21.99
N PHE A 10 26.03 -20.54 22.15
CA PHE A 10 27.13 -20.12 23.02
C PHE A 10 26.68 -18.96 23.92
N SER A 11 26.91 -19.11 25.22
CA SER A 11 26.61 -18.13 26.27
C SER A 11 27.84 -17.27 26.62
N ASP A 12 27.70 -15.93 26.66
CA ASP A 12 28.01 -15.05 27.81
C ASP A 12 27.80 -13.54 27.49
N SER A 13 27.40 -12.76 28.50
CA SER A 13 27.38 -11.28 28.62
C SER A 13 26.31 -10.43 27.88
N THR A 14 25.31 -10.01 28.67
CA THR A 14 24.53 -8.74 28.67
C THR A 14 24.58 -7.78 27.48
N SER A 15 24.26 -8.24 26.27
CA SER A 15 23.48 -7.41 25.34
C SER A 15 22.42 -8.31 24.72
N ARG A 16 21.15 -8.11 25.08
CA ARG A 16 20.07 -8.68 24.29
C ARG A 16 20.09 -7.94 22.96
N SER A 17 20.87 -8.44 22.00
CA SER A 17 20.85 -7.95 20.63
C SER A 17 19.44 -8.19 20.10
N HIS A 18 18.66 -7.12 19.97
CA HIS A 18 17.32 -7.21 19.42
C HIS A 18 17.44 -7.33 17.90
N THR A 19 17.25 -8.54 17.38
CA THR A 19 17.19 -8.80 15.94
C THR A 19 15.75 -8.81 15.47
N ILE A 20 15.53 -8.45 14.20
CA ILE A 20 14.22 -8.48 13.56
C ILE A 20 14.33 -9.29 12.25
N PRO A 21 13.23 -9.86 11.73
CA PRO A 21 13.24 -10.55 10.44
C PRO A 21 13.68 -9.63 9.30
N LEU A 22 14.40 -10.16 8.30
CA LEU A 22 14.88 -9.40 7.14
C LEU A 22 13.73 -8.77 6.33
N GLN A 23 12.59 -9.47 6.27
CA GLN A 23 11.39 -9.04 5.56
C GLN A 23 10.44 -8.20 6.43
N ALA A 24 10.86 -7.78 7.63
CA ALA A 24 10.08 -6.86 8.45
C ALA A 24 10.05 -5.46 7.83
N ASP A 25 9.02 -4.70 8.17
CA ASP A 25 8.87 -3.28 7.81
C ASP A 25 8.69 -3.02 6.31
N PHE A 26 8.23 -4.02 5.56
CA PHE A 26 7.78 -3.88 4.18
C PHE A 26 6.26 -3.66 4.09
N LEU A 27 5.86 -2.87 3.09
CA LEU A 27 4.47 -2.72 2.68
C LEU A 27 4.41 -2.76 1.15
N LEU A 28 3.61 -3.67 0.61
CA LEU A 28 3.35 -3.81 -0.82
C LEU A 28 1.89 -3.47 -1.09
N ALA A 29 1.66 -2.42 -1.88
CA ALA A 29 0.32 -2.01 -2.30
C ALA A 29 0.20 -2.18 -3.82
N HIS A 30 -0.44 -3.27 -4.23
CA HIS A 30 -0.69 -3.59 -5.63
C HIS A 30 -2.01 -3.00 -6.10
N SER A 31 -2.05 -2.53 -7.35
CA SER A 31 -3.25 -1.94 -7.94
C SER A 31 -4.41 -2.92 -8.15
N THR A 32 -4.12 -4.21 -8.09
CA THR A 32 -5.06 -5.30 -8.32
C THR A 32 -4.65 -6.54 -7.53
N CYS A 33 -5.59 -7.44 -7.30
CA CYS A 33 -5.31 -8.77 -6.77
C CYS A 33 -4.46 -9.58 -7.75
N GLN A 34 -3.76 -10.59 -7.23
CA GLN A 34 -2.96 -11.51 -8.03
C GLN A 34 -3.80 -12.14 -9.16
N ASP A 35 -3.19 -12.30 -10.33
CA ASP A 35 -3.80 -12.88 -11.55
C ASP A 35 -4.92 -12.04 -12.21
N TYR A 36 -5.12 -10.79 -11.78
CA TYR A 36 -6.04 -9.84 -12.42
C TYR A 36 -5.31 -8.72 -13.16
N TYR A 37 -5.93 -8.20 -14.21
CA TYR A 37 -5.41 -7.04 -14.94
C TYR A 37 -5.48 -5.75 -14.12
N ALA A 38 -4.45 -4.92 -14.24
CA ALA A 38 -4.45 -3.55 -13.74
C ALA A 38 -5.04 -2.60 -14.79
N TRP A 39 -5.91 -1.69 -14.36
CA TRP A 39 -6.63 -0.78 -15.24
C TRP A 39 -6.00 0.61 -15.28
N ARG A 40 -5.85 1.14 -16.50
CA ARG A 40 -5.30 2.47 -16.78
C ARG A 40 -6.20 3.20 -17.75
N HIS A 41 -6.55 4.45 -17.43
CA HIS A 41 -7.16 5.37 -18.38
C HIS A 41 -6.08 5.97 -19.28
N GLU A 42 -6.33 6.07 -20.58
CA GLU A 42 -5.34 6.56 -21.54
C GLU A 42 -4.86 7.98 -21.21
N ALA A 43 -5.80 8.87 -20.92
CA ALA A 43 -5.51 10.28 -20.62
C ALA A 43 -5.17 10.56 -19.15
N ASN A 44 -5.69 9.78 -18.20
CA ASN A 44 -5.66 10.14 -16.77
C ASN A 44 -4.70 9.25 -15.96
N GLY A 45 -4.14 8.21 -16.58
CA GLY A 45 -3.23 7.27 -15.93
C GLY A 45 -3.93 6.14 -15.17
N SER A 46 -3.19 5.47 -14.30
CA SER A 46 -3.67 4.30 -13.55
C SER A 46 -4.79 4.70 -12.59
N ILE A 47 -5.88 3.94 -12.58
CA ILE A 47 -7.01 4.16 -11.67
C ILE A 47 -6.54 4.08 -10.22
N PHE A 48 -5.72 3.08 -9.90
CA PHE A 48 -5.18 2.90 -8.56
C PHE A 48 -4.34 4.12 -8.12
N ILE A 49 -3.44 4.61 -8.97
CA ILE A 49 -2.58 5.76 -8.65
C ILE A 49 -3.41 7.05 -8.52
N GLN A 50 -4.40 7.26 -9.38
CA GLN A 50 -5.31 8.41 -9.28
C GLN A 50 -6.01 8.43 -7.91
N ILE A 51 -6.60 7.31 -7.51
CA ILE A 51 -7.31 7.21 -6.22
C ILE A 51 -6.33 7.28 -5.05
N LEU A 52 -5.17 6.64 -5.14
CA LEU A 52 -4.12 6.72 -4.13
C LEU A 52 -3.70 8.17 -3.86
N CYS A 53 -3.37 8.93 -4.91
CA CYS A 53 -3.00 10.34 -4.79
C CYS A 53 -4.13 11.18 -4.20
N LYS A 54 -5.39 10.91 -4.58
CA LYS A 54 -6.56 11.58 -3.99
C LYS A 54 -6.65 11.32 -2.49
N CYS A 55 -6.62 10.06 -2.08
CA CYS A 55 -6.74 9.67 -0.68
C CYS A 55 -5.57 10.18 0.17
N LEU A 56 -4.33 10.13 -0.34
CA LEU A 56 -3.17 10.69 0.37
C LEU A 56 -3.34 12.19 0.60
N ASN A 57 -3.72 12.97 -0.43
CA ASN A 57 -3.92 14.40 -0.30
C ASN A 57 -5.08 14.76 0.65
N GLU A 58 -6.12 13.94 0.69
CA GLU A 58 -7.31 14.17 1.51
C GLU A 58 -7.07 13.81 2.98
N PHE A 59 -6.47 12.65 3.24
CA PHE A 59 -6.47 12.04 4.58
C PHE A 59 -5.16 12.23 5.36
N ILE A 60 -4.02 12.49 4.70
CA ILE A 60 -2.78 12.83 5.43
C ILE A 60 -2.97 14.08 6.31
N PRO A 61 -3.54 15.20 5.82
CA PRO A 61 -3.76 16.39 6.66
C PRO A 61 -4.73 16.15 7.83
N GLN A 62 -5.56 15.12 7.75
CA GLN A 62 -6.48 14.70 8.81
C GLN A 62 -5.82 13.79 9.86
N GLY A 63 -4.53 13.49 9.72
CA GLY A 63 -3.79 12.62 10.63
C GLY A 63 -4.13 11.15 10.49
N MET A 64 -4.57 10.68 9.32
CA MET A 64 -4.85 9.26 9.08
C MET A 64 -3.57 8.48 8.75
N ASP A 65 -3.39 7.30 9.34
CA ASP A 65 -2.26 6.41 9.01
C ASP A 65 -2.40 5.77 7.61
N LEU A 66 -1.27 5.37 7.03
CA LEU A 66 -1.18 4.83 5.68
C LEU A 66 -2.07 3.60 5.45
N MET A 67 -2.22 2.69 6.42
CA MET A 67 -3.04 1.48 6.25
C MET A 67 -4.53 1.83 6.14
N ARG A 68 -5.00 2.78 6.96
CA ARG A 68 -6.37 3.30 6.84
C ARG A 68 -6.57 4.04 5.53
N ILE A 69 -5.59 4.81 5.07
CA ILE A 69 -5.65 5.48 3.76
C ILE A 69 -5.77 4.45 2.63
N LEU A 70 -4.93 3.41 2.62
CA LEU A 70 -4.99 2.35 1.60
C LEU A 70 -6.30 1.54 1.65
N THR A 71 -6.90 1.41 2.83
CA THR A 71 -8.24 0.85 2.98
C THR A 71 -9.29 1.73 2.29
N ARG A 72 -9.20 3.07 2.41
CA ARG A 72 -10.07 4.01 1.67
C ARG A 72 -9.86 3.93 0.17
N VAL A 73 -8.60 3.81 -0.28
CA VAL A 73 -8.28 3.58 -1.70
C VAL A 73 -9.00 2.34 -2.21
N SER A 74 -8.89 1.22 -1.49
CA SER A 74 -9.53 -0.05 -1.87
C SER A 74 -11.06 0.07 -1.93
N GLN A 75 -11.66 0.72 -0.94
CA GLN A 75 -13.10 0.98 -0.91
C GLN A 75 -13.56 1.82 -2.11
N ILE A 76 -12.85 2.91 -2.42
CA ILE A 76 -13.22 3.82 -3.51
C ILE A 76 -13.04 3.13 -4.85
N VAL A 77 -11.93 2.41 -5.07
CA VAL A 77 -11.72 1.66 -6.32
C VAL A 77 -12.81 0.60 -6.51
N ALA A 78 -13.12 -0.20 -5.48
CA ALA A 78 -14.14 -1.24 -5.56
C ALA A 78 -15.54 -0.66 -5.81
N ARG A 79 -15.87 0.50 -5.25
CA ARG A 79 -17.17 1.15 -5.43
C ARG A 79 -17.27 1.86 -6.78
N ASP A 80 -16.32 2.73 -7.08
CA ASP A 80 -16.47 3.78 -8.10
C ASP A 80 -15.86 3.39 -9.45
N PHE A 81 -14.92 2.43 -9.50
CA PHE A 81 -14.31 2.02 -10.76
C PHE A 81 -15.07 0.89 -11.45
N GLN A 82 -15.37 1.07 -12.73
CA GLN A 82 -15.76 0.01 -13.66
C GLN A 82 -15.12 0.32 -15.01
N SER A 83 -14.56 -0.68 -15.69
CA SER A 83 -13.99 -0.48 -17.01
C SER A 83 -15.09 -0.14 -18.02
N CYS A 84 -14.79 0.79 -18.91
CA CYS A 84 -15.66 1.16 -20.03
C CYS A 84 -14.78 1.17 -21.28
N THR A 85 -14.74 0.02 -21.97
CA THR A 85 -13.99 -0.17 -23.21
C THR A 85 -14.96 -0.48 -24.35
N LEU A 86 -14.49 -0.31 -25.59
CA LEU A 86 -15.26 -0.66 -26.79
C LEU A 86 -15.43 -2.18 -26.97
N ASP A 87 -14.53 -2.97 -26.40
CA ASP A 87 -14.56 -4.42 -26.44
C ASP A 87 -15.38 -4.99 -25.26
N TYR A 88 -16.41 -5.78 -25.59
CA TYR A 88 -17.28 -6.42 -24.61
C TYR A 88 -16.53 -7.33 -23.62
N ALA A 89 -15.44 -7.97 -24.04
CA ALA A 89 -14.65 -8.83 -23.16
C ALA A 89 -13.94 -8.06 -22.05
N THR A 90 -13.61 -6.78 -22.29
CA THR A 90 -12.90 -5.90 -21.36
C THR A 90 -13.78 -4.82 -20.75
N SER A 91 -15.01 -4.65 -21.22
CA SER A 91 -15.95 -3.67 -20.68
C SER A 91 -16.70 -4.20 -19.45
N GLY A 92 -17.11 -3.30 -18.57
CA GLY A 92 -17.91 -3.61 -17.39
C GLY A 92 -17.16 -4.33 -16.25
N LYS A 93 -15.83 -4.40 -16.29
CA LYS A 93 -15.02 -5.12 -15.28
C LYS A 93 -14.75 -4.25 -14.05
N LYS A 94 -14.65 -4.91 -12.90
CA LYS A 94 -14.28 -4.30 -11.61
C LYS A 94 -12.83 -4.67 -11.28
N VAL A 95 -12.22 -3.91 -10.38
CA VAL A 95 -10.87 -4.19 -9.87
C VAL A 95 -10.84 -3.98 -8.35
N MET A 96 -9.95 -4.71 -7.69
CA MET A 96 -9.72 -4.61 -6.24
C MET A 96 -8.22 -4.52 -5.96
N PRO A 97 -7.72 -3.43 -5.36
CA PRO A 97 -6.33 -3.35 -4.91
C PRO A 97 -6.01 -4.41 -3.86
N SER A 98 -4.73 -4.81 -3.78
CA SER A 98 -4.24 -5.78 -2.80
C SER A 98 -3.13 -5.15 -1.96
N ILE A 99 -3.26 -5.23 -0.63
CA ILE A 99 -2.32 -4.62 0.32
C ILE A 99 -1.74 -5.74 1.18
N THR A 100 -0.42 -5.88 1.16
CA THR A 100 0.33 -6.86 1.92
C THR A 100 1.29 -6.12 2.85
N SER A 101 1.14 -6.28 4.16
CA SER A 101 1.90 -5.54 5.16
C SER A 101 2.72 -6.47 6.05
N GLN A 102 3.99 -6.14 6.23
CA GLN A 102 4.89 -6.63 7.26
C GLN A 102 5.33 -5.49 8.20
N LEU A 103 4.60 -4.36 8.19
CA LEU A 103 4.86 -3.23 9.06
C LEU A 103 4.61 -3.60 10.52
N ARG A 104 5.56 -3.25 11.40
CA ARG A 104 5.41 -3.45 12.85
C ARG A 104 4.84 -2.23 13.57
N PHE A 105 4.70 -1.12 12.86
CA PHE A 105 4.22 0.16 13.39
C PHE A 105 3.29 0.84 12.40
N GLU A 106 2.40 1.67 12.93
CA GLU A 106 1.57 2.57 12.15
C GLU A 106 2.45 3.63 11.45
N VAL A 107 2.10 3.98 10.22
CA VAL A 107 2.85 4.96 9.41
C VAL A 107 2.01 6.21 9.24
N TYR A 108 2.45 7.29 9.89
CA TYR A 108 1.88 8.63 9.75
C TYR A 108 2.82 9.51 8.95
N PHE A 109 2.28 10.29 8.00
CA PHE A 109 3.05 11.27 7.26
C PHE A 109 3.06 12.61 7.99
N PRO A 110 4.18 13.35 7.97
CA PRO A 110 4.21 14.69 8.54
C PRO A 110 3.25 15.62 7.80
N ALA A 111 2.64 16.56 8.53
CA ALA A 111 1.87 17.63 7.90
C ALA A 111 2.78 18.44 6.95
N ARG A 112 2.25 18.84 5.78
CA ARG A 112 2.98 19.72 4.86
C ARG A 112 3.37 20.98 5.61
N ARG A 113 4.67 21.21 5.77
CA ARG A 113 5.19 22.49 6.26
C ARG A 113 4.90 23.51 5.15
N LEU A 114 4.00 24.45 5.42
CA LEU A 114 3.87 25.61 4.55
C LEU A 114 5.17 26.39 4.69
N GLU A 115 5.99 26.42 3.63
CA GLU A 115 7.07 27.38 3.57
C GLU A 115 6.42 28.77 3.52
N THR A 116 6.54 29.51 4.62
CA THR A 116 6.17 30.92 4.65
C THR A 116 7.16 31.66 3.76
N THR A 117 6.81 31.90 2.50
CA THR A 117 7.54 32.84 1.66
C THR A 117 7.50 34.20 2.34
N VAL A 118 8.66 34.68 2.77
CA VAL A 118 8.88 36.01 3.34
C VAL A 118 8.88 37.06 2.24
#